data_AF-A0A2V7S2W0-F1
#
_entry.id   AF-A0A2V7S2W0-F1
#
_cell.length_a   1.000
_cell.length_b   1.000
_cell.length_c   1.000
_cell.angle_alpha   90.00
_cell.angle_beta   90.00
_cell.angle_gamma   90.00
#
_symmetry.space_group_name_H-M   'P 1'
#
loop_
_entity.id
_entity.type
_entity.pdbx_description
1 polymer ?
#
loop_
_entity_poly.entity_id
_entity_poly.type
_entity_poly.pdbx_seq_one_letter_code
_entity_poly.pdbx_strand_id
1 'polypeptide(L)'
;MNATQSSLPPTAPPYGLSTPIFRFRALASLAGRAPLGGPREVALATYLVARLVDDCLPTRELPLDARAERSSAARNWLSSVALPATVRVALTRLAEVTGAEAADIAAALASAISATSTYLDAGARLELDRLAQALARTLHSLVRP
;
A
#
# COMPACT_ATOMS: atom_id res chain seq x y z
N MET A 1 40.15 11.37 -21.05
CA MET A 1 39.91 12.10 -19.80
C MET A 1 38.52 12.72 -19.90
N ASN A 2 37.48 12.04 -19.40
CA ASN A 2 36.10 12.54 -19.46
C ASN A 2 35.73 13.13 -18.10
N ALA A 3 35.46 14.43 -18.07
CA ALA A 3 35.00 15.14 -16.89
C ALA A 3 33.56 14.72 -16.58
N THR A 4 33.38 14.03 -15.47
CA THR A 4 32.07 13.69 -14.89
C THR A 4 31.43 14.99 -14.40
N GLN A 5 30.51 15.57 -15.18
CA GLN A 5 29.73 16.72 -14.72
C GLN A 5 28.78 16.25 -13.62
N SER A 6 29.05 16.68 -12.39
CA SER A 6 28.13 16.54 -11.26
C SER A 6 26.98 17.54 -11.43
N SER A 7 25.86 17.11 -12.04
CA SER A 7 24.66 17.93 -12.10
C SER A 7 24.08 18.08 -10.69
N LEU A 8 24.11 19.29 -10.14
CA LEU A 8 23.41 19.62 -8.90
C LEU A 8 21.89 19.42 -9.10
N PRO A 9 21.17 18.84 -8.12
CA PRO A 9 19.73 18.70 -8.23
C PRO A 9 19.08 20.08 -8.33
N PRO A 10 18.04 20.26 -9.17
CA PRO A 10 17.37 21.54 -9.31
C PRO A 10 16.76 21.97 -7.97
N THR A 11 17.19 23.13 -7.47
CA THR A 11 16.63 23.73 -6.26
C THR A 11 15.17 24.10 -6.53
N ALA A 12 14.25 23.61 -5.71
CA ALA A 12 12.83 23.92 -5.84
C ALA A 12 12.59 25.44 -5.70
N PRO A 13 11.67 26.04 -6.48
CA PRO A 13 11.39 27.47 -6.38
C PRO A 13 10.83 27.82 -4.98
N PRO A 14 11.10 29.03 -4.44
CA PRO A 14 10.73 29.40 -3.06
C PRO A 14 9.24 29.28 -2.71
N TYR A 15 8.35 29.35 -3.71
CA TYR A 15 6.91 29.17 -3.57
C TYR A 15 6.39 27.96 -4.36
N GLY A 16 7.28 27.03 -4.72
CA GLY A 16 6.91 25.79 -5.39
C GLY A 16 6.15 24.87 -4.45
N LEU A 17 4.98 24.41 -4.87
CA LEU A 17 4.27 23.36 -4.15
C LEU A 17 5.08 22.06 -4.21
N SER A 18 4.97 21.26 -3.15
CA SER A 18 5.51 19.91 -3.15
C SER A 18 4.90 19.10 -4.30
N THR A 19 5.73 18.41 -5.08
CA THR A 19 5.24 17.59 -6.18
C THR A 19 4.33 16.49 -5.63
N PRO A 20 3.07 16.38 -6.08
CA PRO A 20 2.17 15.35 -5.61
C PRO A 20 2.67 13.97 -6.06
N ILE A 21 2.71 13.02 -5.14
CA ILE A 21 3.13 11.64 -5.41
C ILE A 21 1.90 10.75 -5.50
N PHE A 22 1.69 10.13 -6.67
CA PHE A 22 0.69 9.09 -6.82
C PHE A 22 1.23 7.77 -6.27
N ARG A 23 0.83 7.43 -5.03
CA ARG A 23 1.22 6.19 -4.34
C ARG A 23 0.60 4.97 -5.05
N PHE A 24 1.35 3.86 -5.05
CA PHE A 24 0.91 2.57 -5.62
C PHE A 24 0.56 2.64 -7.11
N ARG A 25 1.38 3.35 -7.89
CA ARG A 25 1.16 3.56 -9.32
C ARG A 25 1.21 2.27 -10.11
N ALA A 26 2.06 1.31 -9.72
CA ALA A 26 2.18 0.05 -10.41
C ALA A 26 0.95 -0.83 -10.15
N LEU A 27 0.47 -0.87 -8.90
CA LEU A 27 -0.80 -1.53 -8.56
C LEU A 27 -2.00 -0.92 -9.30
N ALA A 28 -2.11 0.41 -9.33
CA ALA A 28 -3.18 1.09 -10.05
C ALA A 28 -3.10 0.84 -11.57
N SER A 29 -1.88 0.89 -12.14
CA SER A 29 -1.65 0.60 -13.55
C SER A 29 -1.99 -0.85 -13.90
N LEU A 30 -1.60 -1.82 -13.05
CA LEU A 30 -1.95 -3.23 -13.18
C LEU A 30 -3.46 -3.44 -13.19
N ALA A 31 -4.18 -2.84 -12.23
CA ALA A 31 -5.64 -2.92 -12.17
C ALA A 31 -6.31 -2.29 -13.39
N GLY A 32 -5.74 -1.20 -13.94
CA GLY A 32 -6.29 -0.51 -15.12
C GLY A 32 -6.08 -1.25 -16.44
N ARG A 33 -4.98 -2.01 -16.56
CA ARG A 33 -4.63 -2.74 -17.80
C ARG A 33 -5.01 -4.22 -17.79
N ALA A 34 -5.33 -4.78 -16.62
CA ALA A 34 -5.74 -6.18 -16.50
C ALA A 34 -7.13 -6.39 -17.16
N PRO A 35 -7.34 -7.55 -17.81
CA PRO A 35 -8.66 -7.89 -18.35
C PRO A 35 -9.70 -7.94 -17.23
N LEU A 36 -10.97 -7.70 -17.57
CA LEU A 36 -12.07 -7.87 -16.63
C LEU A 36 -12.11 -9.30 -16.08
N GLY A 37 -12.33 -9.45 -14.77
CA GLY A 37 -12.29 -10.74 -14.07
C GLY A 37 -11.00 -10.98 -13.28
N GLY A 38 -11.06 -12.00 -12.42
CA GLY A 38 -10.08 -12.40 -11.39
C GLY A 38 -8.85 -11.50 -11.16
N PRO A 39 -7.84 -11.51 -12.05
CA PRO A 39 -6.62 -10.72 -11.88
C PRO A 39 -6.84 -9.22 -11.66
N ARG A 40 -7.81 -8.60 -12.34
CA ARG A 40 -8.10 -7.17 -12.18
C ARG A 40 -8.66 -6.88 -10.79
N GLU A 41 -9.63 -7.66 -10.34
CA GLU A 41 -10.26 -7.52 -9.04
C GLU A 41 -9.25 -7.74 -7.91
N VAL A 42 -8.33 -8.70 -8.05
CA VAL A 42 -7.24 -8.92 -7.10
C VAL A 42 -6.31 -7.71 -7.05
N ALA A 43 -5.89 -7.17 -8.20
CA ALA A 43 -5.03 -5.99 -8.24
C ALA A 43 -5.70 -4.75 -7.63
N LEU A 44 -6.99 -4.55 -7.94
CA LEU A 44 -7.78 -3.43 -7.41
C LEU A 44 -8.00 -3.54 -5.90
N ALA A 45 -8.31 -4.75 -5.42
CA ALA A 45 -8.47 -5.01 -3.99
C ALA A 45 -7.16 -4.84 -3.23
N THR A 46 -6.05 -5.30 -3.81
CA THR A 46 -4.71 -5.10 -3.26
C THR A 46 -4.34 -3.62 -3.19
N TYR A 47 -4.62 -2.86 -4.26
CA TYR A 47 -4.44 -1.40 -4.27
C TYR A 47 -5.22 -0.70 -3.17
N LEU A 48 -6.50 -1.08 -2.97
CA LEU A 48 -7.33 -0.49 -1.91
C LEU A 48 -6.74 -0.75 -0.53
N VAL A 49 -6.42 -1.99 -0.19
CA VAL A 49 -5.91 -2.31 1.16
C VAL A 49 -4.49 -1.77 1.39
N ALA A 50 -3.65 -1.70 0.35
CA ALA A 50 -2.34 -1.05 0.44
C ALA A 50 -2.48 0.43 0.83
N ARG A 51 -3.52 1.12 0.33
CA ARG A 51 -3.83 2.49 0.73
C ARG A 51 -4.31 2.60 2.18
N LEU A 52 -5.09 1.65 2.68
CA LEU A 52 -5.48 1.64 4.09
C LEU A 52 -4.28 1.44 5.02
N VAL A 53 -3.33 0.60 4.61
CA VAL A 53 -2.08 0.39 5.34
C VAL A 53 -1.18 1.63 5.27
N ASP A 54 -1.10 2.31 4.12
CA ASP A 54 -0.42 3.61 3.99
C ASP A 54 -1.01 4.67 4.93
N ASP A 55 -2.33 4.67 5.14
CA ASP A 55 -3.01 5.56 6.08
C ASP A 55 -2.58 5.31 7.56
N CYS A 56 -1.99 4.14 7.86
CA CYS A 56 -1.45 3.82 9.18
C CYS A 56 -0.01 4.31 9.40
N LEU A 57 0.67 4.78 8.34
CA LEU A 57 2.01 5.33 8.47
C LEU A 57 1.97 6.74 9.08
N PRO A 58 2.95 7.12 9.92
CA PRO A 58 3.00 8.44 10.56
C PRO A 58 2.92 9.61 9.56
N THR A 59 3.40 9.41 8.34
CA THR A 59 3.42 10.44 7.28
C THR A 59 2.05 10.89 6.79
N ARG A 60 0.98 10.14 7.11
CA ARG A 60 -0.39 10.43 6.63
C ARG A 60 -1.22 11.21 7.64
N GLU A 61 -0.92 11.11 8.92
CA GLU A 61 -1.62 11.80 10.03
C GLU A 61 -3.15 11.68 9.98
N LEU A 62 -3.71 10.55 9.51
CA LEU A 62 -5.15 10.36 9.47
C LEU A 62 -5.71 10.07 10.89
N PRO A 63 -6.80 10.76 11.32
CA PRO A 63 -7.48 10.45 12.58
C PRO A 63 -7.94 8.99 12.65
N LEU A 64 -7.97 8.42 13.86
CA LEU A 64 -8.37 7.02 14.07
C LEU A 64 -9.79 6.74 13.56
N ASP A 65 -10.74 7.64 13.81
CA ASP A 65 -12.14 7.49 13.37
C ASP A 65 -12.24 7.43 11.84
N ALA A 66 -11.49 8.29 11.13
CA ALA A 66 -11.42 8.26 9.68
C ALA A 66 -10.82 6.94 9.15
N ARG A 67 -9.81 6.39 9.84
CA ARG A 67 -9.25 5.08 9.49
C ARG A 67 -10.25 3.95 9.73
N ALA A 68 -11.01 4.00 10.83
CA ALA A 68 -12.04 3.01 11.14
C ALA A 68 -13.18 3.01 10.11
N GLU A 69 -13.65 4.19 9.71
CA GLU A 69 -14.68 4.35 8.67
C GLU A 69 -14.20 3.79 7.32
N ARG A 70 -12.96 4.12 6.93
CA ARG A 70 -12.33 3.61 5.71
C ARG A 70 -12.15 2.10 5.73
N SER A 71 -11.75 1.52 6.86
CA SER A 71 -11.66 0.07 7.06
C SER A 71 -13.03 -0.60 6.90
N SER A 72 -14.08 -0.05 7.52
CA SER A 72 -15.45 -0.54 7.40
C SER A 72 -15.95 -0.53 5.96
N ALA A 73 -15.80 0.61 5.27
CA ALA A 73 -16.17 0.76 3.87
C ALA A 73 -15.39 -0.22 2.96
N ALA A 74 -14.09 -0.40 3.20
CA ALA A 74 -13.27 -1.32 2.43
C ALA A 74 -13.70 -2.78 2.62
N ARG A 75 -14.03 -3.22 3.85
CA ARG A 75 -14.52 -4.58 4.11
C ARG A 75 -15.87 -4.82 3.42
N ASN A 76 -16.76 -3.84 3.45
CA ASN A 76 -18.05 -3.91 2.75
C ASN A 76 -17.87 -3.97 1.23
N TRP A 77 -16.91 -3.25 0.67
CA TRP A 77 -16.60 -3.35 -0.75
C TRP A 77 -15.92 -4.68 -1.10
N LEU A 78 -14.99 -5.16 -0.28
CA LEU A 78 -14.32 -6.46 -0.49
C LEU A 78 -15.31 -7.62 -0.51
N SER A 79 -16.43 -7.54 0.23
CA SER A 79 -17.45 -8.60 0.21
C SER A 79 -18.24 -8.64 -1.11
N SER A 80 -18.33 -7.53 -1.85
CA SER A 80 -19.03 -7.47 -3.13
C SER A 80 -18.14 -7.77 -4.35
N VAL A 81 -16.81 -7.73 -4.18
CA VAL A 81 -15.87 -8.03 -5.27
C VAL A 81 -15.64 -9.53 -5.44
N ALA A 82 -15.56 -10.00 -6.69
CA ALA A 82 -15.21 -11.38 -7.03
C ALA A 82 -13.70 -11.63 -6.83
N LEU A 83 -13.36 -12.24 -5.69
CA LEU A 83 -11.99 -12.59 -5.32
C LEU A 83 -11.85 -14.11 -5.10
N PRO A 84 -10.69 -14.70 -5.45
CA PRO A 84 -10.32 -16.02 -4.96
C PRO A 84 -10.42 -16.09 -3.44
N ALA A 85 -10.88 -17.22 -2.89
CA ALA A 85 -11.17 -17.35 -1.47
C ALA A 85 -9.96 -17.04 -0.56
N THR A 86 -8.77 -17.55 -0.92
CA THR A 86 -7.53 -17.30 -0.18
C THR A 86 -7.14 -15.82 -0.16
N VAL A 87 -7.25 -15.16 -1.31
CA VAL A 87 -7.02 -13.72 -1.44
C VAL A 87 -8.03 -12.93 -0.63
N ARG A 88 -9.31 -13.28 -0.69
CA ARG A 88 -10.37 -12.62 0.08
C ARG A 88 -10.08 -12.66 1.57
N VAL A 89 -9.76 -13.84 2.11
CA VAL A 89 -9.45 -14.00 3.54
C VAL A 89 -8.28 -13.08 3.94
N ALA A 90 -7.19 -13.09 3.16
CA ALA A 90 -6.01 -12.28 3.47
C ALA A 90 -6.28 -10.77 3.39
N LEU A 91 -6.96 -10.29 2.35
CA LEU A 91 -7.23 -8.86 2.16
C LEU A 91 -8.28 -8.33 3.14
N THR A 92 -9.32 -9.12 3.45
CA THR A 92 -10.31 -8.74 4.48
C THR A 92 -9.66 -8.65 5.85
N ARG A 93 -8.78 -9.60 6.21
CA ARG A 93 -8.03 -9.55 7.46
C ARG A 93 -7.11 -8.34 7.51
N LEU A 94 -6.39 -8.04 6.43
CA LEU A 94 -5.54 -6.85 6.36
C LEU A 94 -6.35 -5.55 6.57
N ALA A 95 -7.51 -5.44 5.93
CA ALA A 95 -8.40 -4.28 6.09
C ALA A 95 -8.95 -4.16 7.52
N GLU A 96 -9.19 -5.27 8.21
CA GLU A 96 -9.67 -5.29 9.60
C GLU A 96 -8.61 -4.78 10.58
N VAL A 97 -7.36 -5.24 10.43
CA VAL A 97 -6.30 -4.94 11.40
C VAL A 97 -5.67 -3.55 11.25
N THR A 98 -6.11 -2.71 10.30
CA THR A 98 -5.56 -1.35 10.14
C THR A 98 -5.85 -0.42 11.33
N GLY A 99 -6.74 -0.81 12.24
CA GLY A 99 -6.95 -0.15 13.54
C GLY A 99 -6.14 -0.75 14.70
N ALA A 100 -5.37 -1.80 14.46
CA ALA A 100 -4.59 -2.52 15.48
C ALA A 100 -3.13 -2.03 15.56
N GLU A 101 -2.31 -2.75 16.33
CA GLU A 101 -0.88 -2.46 16.48
C GLU A 101 -0.10 -2.69 15.18
N ALA A 102 0.99 -1.95 15.02
CA ALA A 102 1.79 -2.00 13.80
C ALA A 102 2.36 -3.41 13.50
N ALA A 103 2.56 -4.25 14.52
CA ALA A 103 3.00 -5.63 14.36
C ALA A 103 1.93 -6.51 13.69
N ASP A 104 0.66 -6.34 14.09
CA ASP A 104 -0.48 -7.06 13.51
C ASP A 104 -0.70 -6.65 12.05
N ILE A 105 -0.57 -5.36 11.76
CA ILE A 105 -0.64 -4.82 10.40
C ILE A 105 0.47 -5.42 9.52
N ALA A 106 1.70 -5.47 10.02
CA ALA A 106 2.83 -6.04 9.30
C ALA A 106 2.64 -7.54 9.00
N ALA A 107 2.17 -8.32 9.97
CA ALA A 107 1.89 -9.75 9.80
C ALA A 107 0.77 -10.00 8.78
N ALA A 108 -0.31 -9.23 8.85
CA ALA A 108 -1.40 -9.32 7.88
C ALA A 108 -0.96 -8.88 6.47
N LEU A 109 -0.11 -7.85 6.36
CA LEU A 109 0.43 -7.41 5.07
C LEU A 109 1.30 -8.50 4.43
N ALA A 110 2.17 -9.16 5.20
CA ALA A 110 2.97 -10.27 4.70
C ALA A 110 2.09 -11.43 4.19
N SER A 111 1.01 -11.73 4.90
CA SER A 111 0.02 -12.74 4.49
C SER A 111 -0.67 -12.34 3.17
N ALA A 112 -1.04 -11.08 3.01
CA ALA A 112 -1.63 -10.55 1.79
C ALA A 112 -0.66 -10.59 0.59
N ILE A 113 0.63 -10.25 0.79
CA ILE A 113 1.67 -10.34 -0.25
C ILE A 113 1.85 -11.79 -0.73
N SER A 114 1.80 -12.75 0.20
CA SER A 114 1.88 -14.17 -0.13
C SER A 114 0.65 -14.62 -0.94
N ALA A 115 -0.55 -14.30 -0.46
CA ALA A 115 -1.81 -14.71 -1.09
C ALA A 115 -2.02 -14.11 -2.50
N THR A 116 -1.50 -12.91 -2.75
CA THR A 116 -1.63 -12.20 -4.04
C THR A 116 -0.48 -12.46 -5.01
N SER A 117 0.53 -13.24 -4.60
CA SER A 117 1.80 -13.42 -5.31
C SER A 117 1.70 -13.79 -6.78
N THR A 118 0.75 -14.66 -7.14
CA THR A 118 0.55 -15.13 -8.53
C THR A 118 -0.22 -14.15 -9.40
N TYR A 119 -0.81 -13.11 -8.82
CA TYR A 119 -1.66 -12.13 -9.52
C TYR A 119 -0.94 -10.79 -9.75
N LEU A 120 0.17 -10.54 -9.05
CA LEU A 120 0.90 -9.27 -9.10
C LEU A 120 2.15 -9.37 -9.96
N ASP A 121 2.40 -8.32 -10.74
CA ASP A 121 3.68 -8.15 -11.43
C ASP A 121 4.78 -7.65 -10.48
N ALA A 122 6.03 -7.66 -10.94
CA ALA A 122 7.19 -7.26 -10.15
C ALA A 122 7.09 -5.80 -9.65
N GLY A 123 6.46 -4.91 -10.42
CA GLY A 123 6.30 -3.51 -10.04
C GLY A 123 5.32 -3.35 -8.86
N ALA A 124 4.15 -3.98 -8.96
CA ALA A 124 3.15 -4.01 -7.90
C ALA A 124 3.69 -4.68 -6.62
N ARG A 125 4.43 -5.78 -6.76
CA ARG A 125 5.07 -6.48 -5.63
C ARG A 125 6.09 -5.60 -4.92
N LEU A 126 6.95 -4.93 -5.67
CA LEU A 126 7.94 -4.01 -5.12
C LEU A 126 7.30 -2.85 -4.35
N GLU A 127 6.12 -2.38 -4.74
CA GLU A 127 5.38 -1.36 -3.98
C GLU A 127 4.90 -1.88 -2.62
N LEU A 128 4.42 -3.13 -2.56
CA LEU A 128 4.04 -3.78 -1.29
C LEU A 128 5.25 -4.05 -0.40
N ASP A 129 6.39 -4.47 -0.97
CA ASP A 129 7.62 -4.68 -0.23
C ASP A 129 8.12 -3.38 0.40
N ARG A 130 8.06 -2.27 -0.34
CA ARG A 130 8.41 -0.93 0.19
C ARG A 130 7.46 -0.51 1.32
N LEU A 131 6.18 -0.85 1.22
CA LEU A 131 5.20 -0.57 2.26
C LEU A 131 5.49 -1.38 3.53
N ALA A 132 5.81 -2.68 3.39
CA ALA A 132 6.22 -3.53 4.50
C ALA A 132 7.50 -3.00 5.18
N GLN A 133 8.48 -2.56 4.38
CA GLN A 133 9.69 -1.91 4.91
C GLN A 133 9.39 -0.61 5.64
N ALA A 134 8.42 0.19 5.17
CA ALA A 134 8.01 1.42 5.84
C ALA A 134 7.38 1.13 7.21
N LEU A 135 6.50 0.14 7.31
CA LEU A 135 5.95 -0.32 8.59
C LEU A 135 7.04 -0.83 9.54
N ALA A 136 7.98 -1.63 9.04
CA ALA A 136 9.09 -2.14 9.84
C ALA A 136 9.96 -1.00 10.42
N ARG A 137 10.18 0.09 9.66
CA ARG A 137 10.87 1.28 10.17
C ARG A 137 10.08 1.97 11.27
N THR A 138 8.75 2.10 11.11
CA THR A 138 7.88 2.65 12.15
C THR A 138 7.95 1.84 13.44
N LEU A 139 7.87 0.51 13.34
CA LEU A 139 8.04 -0.40 14.48
C LEU A 139 9.39 -0.19 15.18
N HIS A 140 10.47 -0.09 14.41
CA HIS A 140 11.80 0.15 14.98
C HIS A 140 11.91 1.51 15.70
N SER A 141 11.30 2.57 15.16
CA SER A 141 11.30 3.89 15.80
C SER A 141 10.51 3.93 17.11
N LEU A 142 9.51 3.06 17.30
CA LEU A 142 8.74 2.99 18.54
C LEU A 142 9.50 2.25 19.67
N VAL A 143 10.45 1.38 19.32
CA VAL A 143 11.22 0.58 20.28
C VAL A 143 12.43 1.34 20.83
N ARG A 144 12.88 2.40 20.15
CA ARG A 144 14.06 3.18 20.54
C ARG A 144 13.62 4.54 21.12
N PRO A 145 13.74 4.78 22.44
CA PRO A 145 13.46 6.09 23.04
C PRO A 145 14.49 7.15 22.64
#